data_AF-A0A7C9E900-F1
#
_entry.id   AF-A0A7C9E900-F1
#
_cell.length_a   1.000
_cell.length_b   1.000
_cell.length_c   1.000
_cell.angle_alpha   90.00
_cell.angle_beta   90.00
_cell.angle_gamma   90.00
#
_symmetry.space_group_name_H-M   'P 1'
#
loop_
_entity.id
_entity.type
_entity.pdbx_description
1 polymer ?
#
loop_
_entity_poly.entity_id
_entity_poly.type
_entity_poly.pdbx_seq_one_letter_code
_entity_poly.pdbx_strand_id
1 'polypeptide(L)'
;VDKTLKPKLKAFQDLGLHGSDLADVITLHPHVLLRGLNRHILPTLELLKSVIGDKFVVLDALKKGSWLLGSGVLKSLPSNIALLESYGVSMGQFKMMFLRGGNHFVKDTKWLQAILIRVEQKLGIPRSSSMFLHGISAMAGMSEECLES
;
A
#
# COMPACT_ATOMS: atom_id res chain seq x y z
N VAL A 1 -29.71 -6.37 -1.39
CA VAL A 1 -28.59 -6.14 -0.43
C VAL A 1 -27.97 -7.45 0.05
N ASP A 2 -28.78 -8.42 0.49
CA ASP A 2 -28.31 -9.68 1.10
C ASP A 2 -27.33 -10.52 0.28
N LYS A 3 -27.51 -10.62 -1.04
CA LYS A 3 -26.65 -11.48 -1.88
C LYS A 3 -25.32 -10.83 -2.28
N THR A 4 -25.16 -9.53 -2.07
CA THR A 4 -23.99 -8.77 -2.55
C THR A 4 -23.21 -8.10 -1.42
N LEU A 5 -23.89 -7.60 -0.39
CA LEU A 5 -23.26 -6.87 0.71
C LEU A 5 -22.84 -7.80 1.85
N LYS A 6 -23.70 -8.72 2.30
CA LYS A 6 -23.40 -9.66 3.40
C LYS A 6 -22.10 -10.45 3.18
N PRO A 7 -21.83 -11.00 1.97
CA PRO A 7 -20.59 -11.74 1.74
C PRO A 7 -19.32 -10.87 1.87
N LYS A 8 -19.41 -9.58 1.55
CA LYS A 8 -18.28 -8.64 1.66
C LYS A 8 -18.03 -8.26 3.11
N LEU A 9 -19.10 -7.97 3.86
CA LEU A 9 -19.00 -7.71 5.30
C LEU A 9 -18.43 -8.93 6.03
N LYS A 10 -18.90 -10.13 5.68
CA LYS A 10 -18.36 -11.38 6.23
C LYS A 10 -16.87 -11.54 5.95
N ALA A 11 -16.39 -11.24 4.75
CA ALA A 11 -14.96 -11.31 4.45
C ALA A 11 -14.10 -10.38 5.33
N PHE A 12 -14.59 -9.17 5.63
CA PHE A 12 -13.91 -8.28 6.58
C PHE A 12 -14.00 -8.79 8.02
N GLN A 13 -15.13 -9.39 8.42
CA GLN A 13 -15.28 -10.03 9.73
C GLN A 13 -14.37 -11.25 9.90
N ASP A 14 -14.23 -12.09 8.89
CA ASP A 14 -13.32 -13.24 8.89
C ASP A 14 -11.84 -12.79 8.98
N LEU A 15 -11.54 -11.58 8.49
CA LEU A 15 -10.25 -10.91 8.70
C LEU A 15 -10.08 -10.38 10.13
N GLY A 16 -11.14 -10.26 10.93
CA GLY A 16 -11.11 -9.76 12.30
C GLY A 16 -11.59 -8.31 12.46
N LEU A 17 -12.18 -7.69 11.44
CA LEU A 17 -12.86 -6.40 11.58
C LEU A 17 -14.28 -6.63 12.12
N HIS A 18 -14.53 -6.13 13.34
CA HIS A 18 -15.83 -6.27 14.01
C HIS A 18 -16.31 -4.93 14.56
N GLY A 19 -17.62 -4.85 14.83
CA GLY A 19 -18.21 -3.69 15.52
C GLY A 19 -17.87 -2.36 14.87
N SER A 20 -17.38 -1.41 15.69
CA SER A 20 -16.98 -0.07 15.25
C SER A 20 -15.87 -0.10 14.23
N ASP A 21 -14.88 -0.99 14.33
CA ASP A 21 -13.77 -1.05 13.38
C ASP A 21 -14.25 -1.34 11.95
N LEU A 22 -15.20 -2.27 11.82
CA LEU A 22 -15.81 -2.56 10.53
C LEU A 22 -16.65 -1.38 10.05
N ALA A 23 -17.43 -0.78 10.94
CA ALA A 23 -18.26 0.38 10.62
C ALA A 23 -17.39 1.56 10.13
N ASP A 24 -16.26 1.83 10.78
CA ASP A 24 -15.32 2.89 10.45
C ASP A 24 -14.70 2.67 9.08
N VAL A 25 -14.18 1.46 8.80
CA VAL A 25 -13.62 1.12 7.49
C VAL A 25 -14.66 1.32 6.39
N ILE A 26 -15.90 0.88 6.59
CA ILE A 26 -16.97 1.02 5.60
C ILE A 26 -17.42 2.47 5.44
N THR A 27 -17.51 3.23 6.54
CA THR A 27 -18.02 4.61 6.55
C THR A 27 -17.00 5.58 5.97
N LEU A 28 -15.74 5.45 6.35
CA LEU A 28 -14.64 6.22 5.76
C LEU A 28 -14.48 5.87 4.28
N HIS A 29 -14.79 4.63 3.90
CA HIS A 29 -14.40 4.09 2.60
C HIS A 29 -15.46 3.23 1.90
N PRO A 30 -16.64 3.79 1.61
CA PRO A 30 -17.79 3.03 1.09
C PRO A 30 -17.52 2.40 -0.29
N HIS A 31 -16.59 2.96 -1.08
CA HIS A 31 -16.23 2.46 -2.40
C HIS A 31 -15.66 1.04 -2.38
N VAL A 32 -15.14 0.56 -1.25
CA VAL A 32 -14.69 -0.84 -1.14
C VAL A 32 -15.83 -1.83 -1.38
N LEU A 33 -17.06 -1.47 -0.99
CA LEU A 33 -18.24 -2.28 -1.20
C LEU A 33 -18.69 -2.31 -2.66
N LEU A 34 -18.17 -1.43 -3.51
CA LEU A 34 -18.39 -1.48 -4.97
C LEU A 34 -17.45 -2.47 -5.66
N ARG A 35 -16.38 -2.90 -4.99
CA ARG A 35 -15.43 -3.88 -5.53
C ARG A 35 -16.00 -5.29 -5.48
N GLY A 36 -15.51 -6.16 -6.37
CA GLY A 36 -15.96 -7.55 -6.39
C GLY A 36 -15.27 -8.36 -5.30
N LEU A 37 -16.02 -9.22 -4.60
CA LEU A 37 -15.51 -9.99 -3.47
C LEU A 37 -14.33 -10.89 -3.87
N ASN A 38 -14.56 -11.79 -4.83
CA ASN A 38 -13.56 -12.80 -5.24
C ASN A 38 -12.48 -12.24 -6.17
N ARG A 39 -12.79 -11.18 -6.92
CA ARG A 39 -11.86 -10.59 -7.90
C ARG A 39 -10.98 -9.48 -7.32
N HIS A 40 -11.31 -8.96 -6.14
CA HIS A 40 -10.63 -7.80 -5.57
C HIS A 40 -10.44 -7.93 -4.07
N ILE A 41 -11.52 -7.94 -3.28
CA ILE A 41 -11.42 -7.85 -1.81
C ILE A 41 -10.58 -9.00 -1.26
N LEU A 42 -10.94 -10.26 -1.54
CA LEU A 42 -10.21 -11.41 -1.01
C LEU A 42 -8.75 -11.46 -1.50
N PRO A 43 -8.44 -11.34 -2.82
CA PRO A 43 -7.06 -11.27 -3.28
C PRO A 43 -6.25 -10.14 -2.62
N THR A 44 -6.85 -8.96 -2.41
CA THR A 44 -6.16 -7.84 -1.79
C THR A 44 -5.82 -8.15 -0.33
N LEU A 45 -6.76 -8.71 0.42
CA LEU A 45 -6.52 -9.10 1.81
C LEU A 45 -5.42 -10.16 1.91
N GLU A 46 -5.40 -11.15 1.02
CA GLU A 46 -4.34 -12.17 0.99
C GLU A 46 -2.98 -11.58 0.61
N LEU A 47 -2.93 -10.66 -0.36
CA LEU A 47 -1.69 -9.95 -0.69
C LEU A 47 -1.18 -9.11 0.49
N LEU A 48 -2.05 -8.39 1.19
CA LEU A 48 -1.64 -7.60 2.35
C LEU A 48 -1.11 -8.49 3.48
N LYS A 49 -1.75 -9.64 3.73
CA LYS A 49 -1.25 -10.63 4.69
C LYS A 49 0.12 -11.17 4.28
N SER A 50 0.33 -11.52 3.01
CA SER A 50 1.62 -12.06 2.57
C SER A 50 2.73 -11.03 2.64
N VAL A 51 2.43 -9.77 2.32
CA VAL A 51 3.39 -8.67 2.37
C VAL A 51 3.69 -8.27 3.80
N ILE A 52 2.68 -7.98 4.64
CA ILE A 52 2.87 -7.45 6.00
C ILE A 52 3.26 -8.56 6.98
N GLY A 53 2.66 -9.74 6.87
CA GLY A 53 2.91 -10.92 7.70
C GLY A 53 2.20 -10.94 9.06
N ASP A 54 1.78 -9.77 9.57
CA ASP A 54 1.06 -9.66 10.84
C ASP A 54 -0.39 -9.20 10.62
N LYS A 55 -1.34 -10.01 11.11
CA LYS A 55 -2.79 -9.78 10.98
C LYS A 55 -3.23 -8.49 11.67
N PHE A 56 -2.73 -8.19 12.87
CA PHE A 56 -3.10 -6.98 13.61
C PHE A 56 -2.57 -5.73 12.91
N VAL A 57 -1.36 -5.80 12.35
CA VAL A 57 -0.79 -4.69 11.56
C VAL A 57 -1.59 -4.47 10.28
N VAL A 58 -2.06 -5.53 9.61
CA VAL A 58 -2.95 -5.40 8.44
C VAL A 58 -4.25 -4.70 8.84
N LEU A 59 -4.86 -5.09 9.96
CA LEU A 59 -6.09 -4.48 10.46
C LEU A 59 -5.89 -2.99 10.80
N ASP A 60 -4.84 -2.65 11.52
CA ASP A 60 -4.49 -1.27 11.86
C ASP A 60 -4.25 -0.42 10.60
N ALA A 61 -3.56 -0.98 9.61
CA ALA A 61 -3.32 -0.30 8.33
C ALA A 61 -4.62 -0.06 7.55
N LEU A 62 -5.53 -1.04 7.52
CA LEU A 62 -6.84 -0.91 6.87
C LEU A 62 -7.73 0.16 7.52
N LYS A 63 -7.66 0.33 8.84
CA LYS A 63 -8.34 1.41 9.57
C LYS A 63 -7.76 2.79 9.21
N LYS A 64 -6.45 2.86 8.96
CA LYS A 64 -5.73 4.10 8.64
C LYS A 64 -5.89 4.55 7.19
N GLY A 65 -6.27 3.67 6.26
CA GLY A 65 -6.59 4.12 4.91
C GLY A 65 -7.05 3.07 3.92
N SER A 66 -8.12 3.39 3.20
CA SER A 66 -8.67 2.60 2.09
C SER A 66 -7.79 2.47 0.87
N TRP A 67 -6.71 3.23 0.78
CA TRP A 67 -5.82 3.10 -0.37
C TRP A 67 -5.32 1.65 -0.51
N LEU A 68 -5.23 0.91 0.60
CA LEU A 68 -4.96 -0.53 0.67
C LEU A 68 -6.03 -1.41 0.03
N LEU A 69 -7.24 -0.90 -0.16
CA LEU A 69 -8.36 -1.57 -0.83
C LEU A 69 -8.61 -0.97 -2.23
N GLY A 70 -7.73 -0.07 -2.68
CA GLY A 70 -7.76 0.54 -4.01
C GLY A 70 -7.46 -0.45 -5.12
N SER A 71 -7.86 -0.10 -6.35
CA SER A 71 -7.65 -0.94 -7.54
C SER A 71 -6.17 -1.15 -7.90
N GLY A 72 -5.30 -0.19 -7.54
CA GLY A 72 -3.87 -0.24 -7.84
C GLY A 72 -3.10 -1.26 -7.00
N VAL A 73 -3.62 -1.66 -5.83
CA VAL A 73 -2.86 -2.47 -4.86
C VAL A 73 -2.48 -3.83 -5.45
N LEU A 74 -3.44 -4.55 -6.03
CA LEU A 74 -3.19 -5.87 -6.61
C LEU A 74 -2.20 -5.85 -7.77
N LYS A 75 -2.21 -4.76 -8.56
CA LYS A 75 -1.39 -4.63 -9.74
C LYS A 75 0.00 -4.11 -9.41
N SER A 76 0.08 -3.01 -8.69
CA SER A 76 1.30 -2.23 -8.52
C SER A 76 2.14 -2.70 -7.34
N LEU A 77 1.53 -3.17 -6.25
CA LEU A 77 2.27 -3.51 -5.03
C LEU A 77 3.33 -4.59 -5.27
N PRO A 78 3.05 -5.73 -5.93
CA PRO A 78 4.08 -6.74 -6.20
C PRO A 78 5.21 -6.21 -7.08
N SER A 79 4.87 -5.45 -8.13
CA SER A 79 5.85 -4.86 -9.04
C SER A 79 6.72 -3.80 -8.35
N ASN A 80 6.13 -3.00 -7.46
CA ASN A 80 6.83 -1.97 -6.69
C ASN A 80 7.78 -2.60 -5.66
N ILE A 81 7.37 -3.70 -5.01
CA ILE A 81 8.24 -4.48 -4.12
C ILE A 81 9.45 -5.01 -4.90
N ALA A 82 9.22 -5.70 -6.03
CA ALA A 82 10.30 -6.24 -6.85
C ALA A 82 11.25 -5.14 -7.37
N LEU A 83 10.70 -3.98 -7.75
CA LEU A 83 11.51 -2.83 -8.15
C LEU A 83 12.37 -2.34 -6.98
N LEU A 84 11.82 -2.17 -5.79
CA LEU A 84 12.55 -1.72 -4.61
C LEU A 84 13.64 -2.73 -4.21
N GLU A 85 13.37 -4.03 -4.29
CA GLU A 85 14.36 -5.09 -4.08
C GLU A 85 15.52 -5.00 -5.08
N SER A 86 15.24 -4.70 -6.37
CA SER A 86 16.29 -4.47 -7.37
C SER A 86 17.15 -3.23 -7.09
N TYR A 87 16.66 -2.31 -6.26
CA TYR A 87 17.38 -1.15 -5.74
C TYR A 87 18.04 -1.40 -4.38
N GLY A 88 18.05 -2.63 -3.88
CA GLY A 88 18.69 -3.00 -2.62
C GLY A 88 17.84 -2.73 -1.38
N VAL A 89 16.56 -2.40 -1.53
CA VAL A 89 15.64 -2.22 -0.41
C VAL A 89 15.11 -3.58 0.03
N SER A 90 15.43 -3.97 1.27
CA SER A 90 14.92 -5.22 1.85
C SER A 90 13.43 -5.16 2.16
N MET A 91 12.77 -6.32 2.24
CA MET A 91 11.37 -6.44 2.66
C MET A 91 11.10 -5.76 4.02
N GLY A 92 12.03 -5.83 4.97
CA GLY A 92 11.90 -5.16 6.27
C GLY A 92 11.87 -3.63 6.15
N GLN A 93 12.77 -3.07 5.35
CA GLN A 93 12.79 -1.63 5.06
C GLN A 93 11.56 -1.18 4.27
N PHE A 94 11.13 -1.99 3.30
CA PHE A 94 9.87 -1.78 2.58
C PHE A 94 8.69 -1.72 3.55
N LYS A 95 8.50 -2.71 4.43
CA LYS A 95 7.41 -2.72 5.42
C LYS A 95 7.39 -1.45 6.27
N MET A 96 8.56 -1.04 6.76
CA MET A 96 8.70 0.18 7.55
C MET A 96 8.23 1.41 6.75
N MET A 97 8.65 1.56 5.49
CA MET A 97 8.22 2.67 4.63
C MET A 97 6.73 2.56 4.25
N PHE A 98 6.24 1.36 3.96
CA PHE A 98 4.86 1.09 3.55
C PHE A 98 3.86 1.46 4.64
N LEU A 99 4.17 1.10 5.89
CA LEU A 99 3.31 1.39 7.05
C LEU A 99 3.38 2.86 7.49
N ARG A 100 4.47 3.57 7.20
CA ARG A 100 4.65 5.01 7.52
C ARG A 100 4.21 5.94 6.40
N GLY A 101 4.41 5.52 5.16
CA GLY A 101 4.44 6.37 3.96
C GLY A 101 3.15 6.37 3.16
N GLY A 102 2.04 5.83 3.66
CA GLY A 102 0.73 5.92 3.02
C GLY A 102 0.67 5.32 1.60
N ASN A 103 -0.20 5.88 0.76
CA ASN A 103 -0.60 5.30 -0.54
C ASN A 103 0.48 5.29 -1.65
N HIS A 104 1.66 5.89 -1.42
CA HIS A 104 2.65 6.13 -2.46
C HIS A 104 3.19 4.83 -3.06
N PHE A 105 3.36 3.80 -2.24
CA PHE A 105 3.92 2.51 -2.67
C PHE A 105 2.92 1.61 -3.41
N VAL A 106 1.66 2.04 -3.54
CA VAL A 106 0.65 1.37 -4.38
C VAL A 106 0.29 2.17 -5.64
N LYS A 107 0.99 3.28 -5.89
CA LYS A 107 0.91 4.05 -7.13
C LYS A 107 1.58 3.29 -8.30
N ASP A 108 1.53 3.90 -9.48
CA ASP A 108 2.15 3.39 -10.69
C ASP A 108 3.66 3.13 -10.54
N THR A 109 4.13 2.01 -11.08
CA THR A 109 5.53 1.58 -10.96
C THR A 109 6.50 2.50 -11.68
N LYS A 110 6.10 3.15 -12.79
CA LYS A 110 6.96 4.11 -13.50
C LYS A 110 7.22 5.35 -12.65
N TRP A 111 6.19 5.82 -11.94
CA TRP A 111 6.36 6.92 -10.99
C TRP A 111 7.37 6.57 -9.89
N LEU A 112 7.24 5.37 -9.28
CA LEU A 112 8.18 4.93 -8.26
C LEU A 112 9.62 4.79 -8.80
N GLN A 113 9.76 4.28 -10.03
CA GLN A 113 11.06 4.20 -10.69
C GLN A 113 11.69 5.58 -10.89
N ALA A 114 10.89 6.58 -11.29
CA ALA A 114 11.36 7.96 -11.43
C ALA A 114 11.82 8.55 -10.08
N ILE A 115 11.12 8.25 -8.98
CA ILE A 115 11.56 8.64 -7.63
C ILE A 115 12.93 8.02 -7.30
N LEU A 116 13.08 6.71 -7.52
CA LEU A 116 14.33 6.00 -7.23
C LEU A 116 15.52 6.55 -8.03
N ILE A 117 15.32 6.78 -9.33
CA ILE A 117 16.34 7.38 -10.21
C ILE A 117 16.71 8.79 -9.73
N ARG A 118 15.74 9.62 -9.32
CA ARG A 118 16.04 10.97 -8.80
C ARG A 118 16.86 10.91 -7.51
N VAL A 119 16.50 10.04 -6.57
CA VAL A 119 17.25 9.88 -5.32
C VAL A 119 18.69 9.45 -5.59
N GLU A 120 18.88 8.49 -6.49
CA GLU A 120 20.21 7.99 -6.83
C GLU A 120 21.03 9.01 -7.63
N GLN A 121 20.48 9.55 -8.72
CA GLN A 121 21.23 10.31 -9.71
C GLN A 121 21.17 11.82 -9.48
N LYS A 122 19.99 12.39 -9.19
CA LYS A 122 19.84 13.85 -9.01
C LYS A 122 20.30 14.30 -7.63
N LEU A 123 19.91 13.56 -6.58
CA LEU A 123 20.32 13.87 -5.20
C LEU A 123 21.70 13.27 -4.87
N GLY A 124 22.22 12.39 -5.74
CA GLY A 124 23.53 11.76 -5.55
C GLY A 124 23.59 10.83 -4.33
N ILE A 125 22.45 10.29 -3.86
CA ILE A 125 22.40 9.41 -2.69
C ILE A 125 22.57 7.96 -3.17
N PRO A 126 23.70 7.29 -2.86
CA PRO A 126 23.92 5.92 -3.31
C PRO A 126 22.94 4.94 -2.66
N ARG A 127 22.56 3.87 -3.38
CA ARG A 127 21.67 2.80 -2.85
C ARG A 127 22.17 2.16 -1.56
N SER A 128 23.50 2.08 -1.40
CA SER A 128 24.15 1.52 -0.21
C SER A 128 24.08 2.43 1.02
N SER A 129 23.72 3.71 0.84
CA SER A 129 23.61 4.67 1.93
C SER A 129 22.33 4.45 2.74
N SER A 130 22.42 4.57 4.07
CA SER A 130 21.23 4.60 4.93
C SER A 130 20.28 5.75 4.59
N MET A 131 20.81 6.83 3.99
CA MET A 131 20.03 7.98 3.52
C MET A 131 19.14 7.66 2.31
N PHE A 132 19.37 6.55 1.61
CA PHE A 132 18.61 6.20 0.42
C PHE A 132 17.11 6.05 0.71
N LEU A 133 16.77 5.37 1.80
CA LEU A 133 15.37 5.21 2.24
C LEU A 133 14.71 6.54 2.64
N HIS A 134 15.48 7.42 3.26
CA HIS A 134 15.02 8.77 3.62
C HIS A 134 14.76 9.60 2.37
N GLY A 135 15.65 9.53 1.38
CA GLY A 135 15.46 10.16 0.07
C GLY A 135 14.21 9.67 -0.63
N ILE A 136 13.96 8.36 -0.66
CA ILE A 136 12.73 7.78 -1.23
C ILE A 136 11.50 8.33 -0.51
N SER A 137 11.49 8.30 0.83
CA SER A 137 10.34 8.72 1.62
C SER A 137 10.05 10.22 1.46
N ALA A 138 11.09 11.05 1.44
CA ALA A 138 10.96 12.49 1.23
C ALA A 138 10.39 12.78 -0.16
N MET A 139 10.98 12.21 -1.21
CA MET A 139 10.55 12.43 -2.59
C MET A 139 9.16 11.86 -2.88
N ALA A 140 8.81 10.74 -2.26
CA ALA A 140 7.47 10.15 -2.39
C ALA A 140 6.37 11.07 -1.81
N GLY A 141 6.68 11.86 -0.78
CA GLY A 141 5.77 12.80 -0.15
C GLY A 141 5.68 14.18 -0.82
N MET A 142 6.48 14.45 -1.85
CA MET A 142 6.46 15.71 -2.60
C MET A 142 5.41 15.66 -3.73
N SER A 143 4.80 16.81 -4.07
CA SER A 143 3.89 16.91 -5.21
C SER A 143 4.63 16.71 -6.54
N GLU A 144 3.92 16.26 -7.59
CA GLU A 144 4.51 16.01 -8.91
C GLU A 144 5.18 17.26 -9.51
N GLU A 145 4.66 18.46 -9.27
CA GLU A 145 5.26 19.73 -9.70
C GLU A 145 6.63 19.98 -9.06
N CYS A 146 6.82 19.60 -7.79
CA CYS A 146 8.12 19.66 -7.12
C CYS A 146 9.10 18.60 -7.63
N LEU A 147 8.62 17.57 -8.33
CA LEU A 147 9.46 16.51 -8.90
C LEU A 147 9.96 16.88 -10.30
N GLU A 148 9.21 17.68 -11.05
CA GLU A 148 9.55 18.10 -12.43
C GLU A 148 10.44 19.34 -12.51
N SER A 149 10.48 20.15 -11.44
CA SER A 149 11.42 21.26 -11.27
C SER A 149 12.86 20.77 -11.02
#